data_AF-A0A973HKH8-F1
#
_entry.id   AF-A0A973HKH8-F1
#
_cell.length_a   1.000
_cell.length_b   1.000
_cell.length_c   1.000
_cell.angle_alpha   90.00
_cell.angle_beta   90.00
_cell.angle_gamma   90.00
#
_symmetry.space_group_name_H-M   'P 1'
#
loop_
_entity.id
_entity.type
_entity.pdbx_description
1 polymer ?
#
loop_
_entity_poly.entity_id
_entity_poly.type
_entity_poly.pdbx_seq_one_letter_code
_entity_poly.pdbx_strand_id
1 'polypeptide(L)'
;MAEKMAGVSTTRDEYDEILPFVQRNRRALAGERKVKAAGTLDLPPLASMCCSVESDNGNQTIKVWGGLSPAGAKAYIKYKSLASWFGATFGTVNGLVGLIKSKEAVHQIEPNLEYLIGNVDGKGTSLNEFMGDIYSNSLITPWSGVLVDHPSSEKRPTIKEAEDANIRPKILFYKFESIINWNYEVINNQNILSMVVLMEDVTKIKGFEVTTEKQYRHLHLVDGEYHQTIYN
;
A
#
# COMPACT_ATOMS: atom_id res chain seq x y z
N MET A 1 -12.22 21.93 -13.74
CA MET A 1 -11.31 20.90 -14.30
C MET A 1 -10.03 20.99 -13.50
N ALA A 2 -9.69 19.97 -12.72
CA ALA A 2 -8.40 19.96 -12.02
C ALA A 2 -7.29 19.96 -13.08
N GLU A 3 -6.47 21.00 -13.10
CA GLU A 3 -5.29 21.08 -13.94
C GLU A 3 -4.42 19.85 -13.65
N LYS A 4 -4.04 19.10 -14.69
CA LYS A 4 -3.06 18.02 -14.55
C LYS A 4 -1.72 18.66 -14.20
N MET A 5 -1.43 18.79 -12.91
CA MET A 5 -0.14 19.32 -12.48
C MET A 5 0.93 18.28 -12.86
N ALA A 6 1.86 18.68 -13.74
CA ALA A 6 2.93 17.81 -14.18
C ALA A 6 3.73 17.32 -12.96
N GLY A 7 3.93 16.01 -12.86
CA GLY A 7 4.74 15.41 -11.80
C GLY A 7 4.01 15.03 -10.50
N VAL A 8 2.68 15.14 -10.39
CA VAL A 8 1.96 14.68 -9.18
C VAL A 8 2.09 13.17 -8.94
N SER A 9 2.34 12.39 -10.00
CA SER A 9 2.61 10.96 -9.93
C SER A 9 4.07 10.62 -9.60
N THR A 10 4.92 11.63 -9.38
CA THR A 10 6.34 11.40 -9.07
C THR A 10 6.46 10.77 -7.70
N THR A 11 7.19 9.66 -7.63
CA THR A 11 7.53 8.95 -6.41
C THR A 11 8.78 9.54 -5.77
N ARG A 12 8.92 9.34 -4.47
CA ARG A 12 10.13 9.69 -3.73
C ARG A 12 11.14 8.54 -3.82
N ASP A 13 12.44 8.84 -3.81
CA ASP A 13 13.49 7.82 -3.92
C ASP A 13 13.40 6.77 -2.78
N GLU A 14 13.14 7.20 -1.55
CA GLU A 14 12.97 6.29 -0.40
C GLU A 14 11.73 5.39 -0.55
N TYR A 15 10.68 5.87 -1.23
CA TYR A 15 9.52 5.03 -1.54
C TYR A 15 9.92 3.91 -2.52
N ASP A 16 10.62 4.26 -3.60
CA ASP A 16 11.03 3.31 -4.65
C ASP A 16 12.04 2.29 -4.15
N GLU A 17 12.93 2.67 -3.23
CA GLU A 17 13.87 1.75 -2.58
C GLU A 17 13.15 0.70 -1.72
N ILE A 18 12.13 1.11 -0.95
CA ILE A 18 11.47 0.25 0.03
C ILE A 18 10.33 -0.56 -0.59
N LEU A 19 9.68 -0.06 -1.64
CA LEU A 19 8.51 -0.67 -2.28
C LEU A 19 8.72 -2.16 -2.66
N PRO A 20 9.85 -2.59 -3.26
CA PRO A 20 10.07 -4.00 -3.59
C PRO A 20 10.04 -4.92 -2.36
N PHE A 21 10.58 -4.46 -1.22
CA PHE A 21 10.57 -5.23 0.04
C PHE A 21 9.15 -5.33 0.61
N VAL A 22 8.40 -4.24 0.59
CA VAL A 22 6.99 -4.22 0.99
C VAL A 22 6.17 -5.19 0.14
N GLN A 23 6.31 -5.13 -1.18
CA GLN A 23 5.63 -6.04 -2.09
C GLN A 23 6.01 -7.50 -1.83
N ARG A 24 7.29 -7.78 -1.51
CA ARG A 24 7.72 -9.13 -1.11
C ARG A 24 7.03 -9.58 0.17
N ASN A 25 6.94 -8.72 1.19
CA ASN A 25 6.22 -9.02 2.43
C ASN A 25 4.73 -9.33 2.17
N ARG A 26 4.08 -8.53 1.31
CA ARG A 26 2.69 -8.77 0.89
C ARG A 26 2.52 -10.12 0.20
N ARG A 27 3.42 -10.50 -0.71
CA ARG A 27 3.37 -11.80 -1.40
C ARG A 27 3.60 -12.96 -0.45
N ALA A 28 4.57 -12.84 0.46
CA ALA A 28 4.85 -13.81 1.50
C ALA A 28 3.63 -14.03 2.41
N LEU A 29 2.91 -12.96 2.77
CA LEU A 29 1.68 -13.03 3.55
C LEU A 29 0.53 -13.68 2.77
N ALA A 30 0.39 -13.36 1.48
CA ALA A 30 -0.67 -13.90 0.63
C ALA A 30 -0.52 -15.40 0.30
N GLY A 31 0.66 -15.98 0.59
CA GLY A 31 0.88 -17.42 0.58
C GLY A 31 1.41 -17.99 -0.73
N GLU A 32 1.44 -19.31 -0.80
CA GLU A 32 2.19 -20.07 -1.80
C GLU A 32 1.86 -19.69 -3.24
N ARG A 33 0.58 -19.51 -3.56
CA ARG A 33 0.14 -19.19 -4.92
C ARG A 33 0.73 -17.87 -5.41
N LYS A 34 0.77 -16.85 -4.56
CA LYS A 34 1.30 -15.53 -4.91
C LYS A 34 2.83 -15.54 -5.00
N VAL A 35 3.49 -16.23 -4.07
CA VAL A 35 4.96 -16.45 -4.10
C VAL A 35 5.37 -17.18 -5.38
N LYS A 36 4.71 -18.30 -5.72
CA LYS A 36 4.97 -19.02 -6.97
C LYS A 36 4.65 -18.17 -8.20
N ALA A 37 3.58 -17.38 -8.17
CA ALA A 37 3.21 -16.51 -9.29
C ALA A 37 4.30 -15.46 -9.59
N ALA A 38 4.98 -14.94 -8.57
CA ALA A 38 6.08 -13.99 -8.73
C ALA A 38 7.32 -14.56 -9.43
N GLY A 39 7.42 -15.89 -9.53
CA GLY A 39 8.45 -16.55 -10.34
C GLY A 39 9.85 -16.19 -9.87
N THR A 40 10.70 -15.70 -10.78
CA THR A 40 12.13 -15.47 -10.51
C THR A 40 12.40 -14.41 -9.45
N LEU A 41 11.40 -13.58 -9.14
CA LEU A 41 11.50 -12.56 -8.09
C LEU A 41 11.57 -13.17 -6.69
N ASP A 42 10.72 -14.17 -6.41
CA ASP A 42 10.65 -14.82 -5.10
C ASP A 42 11.32 -16.20 -5.08
N LEU A 43 11.43 -16.85 -6.25
CA LEU A 43 12.03 -18.16 -6.46
C LEU A 43 13.15 -18.03 -7.51
N PRO A 44 14.32 -17.52 -7.14
CA PRO A 44 15.41 -17.29 -8.09
C PRO A 44 15.85 -18.62 -8.73
N PRO A 45 16.18 -18.61 -10.03
CA PRO A 45 16.63 -19.81 -10.73
C PRO A 45 17.99 -20.28 -10.19
N LEU A 46 18.22 -21.59 -10.22
CA LEU A 46 19.54 -22.16 -9.88
C LEU A 46 20.56 -21.83 -10.97
N ALA A 47 21.84 -21.74 -10.60
CA ALA A 47 22.92 -21.45 -11.56
C ALA A 47 22.93 -22.42 -12.76
N SER A 48 22.61 -23.70 -12.53
CA SER A 48 22.48 -24.72 -13.58
C SER A 48 21.34 -24.47 -14.56
N MET A 49 20.32 -23.70 -14.16
CA MET A 49 19.21 -23.30 -15.05
C MET A 49 19.59 -22.08 -15.89
N CYS A 50 20.59 -21.31 -15.48
CA CYS A 50 21.09 -20.13 -16.19
C CYS A 50 22.27 -20.42 -17.12
N CYS A 51 22.74 -21.67 -17.17
CA CYS A 51 23.90 -22.05 -17.98
C CYS A 51 23.56 -23.19 -18.95
N SER A 52 24.26 -23.23 -20.08
CA SER A 52 24.25 -24.36 -21.00
C SER A 52 25.68 -24.74 -21.39
N VAL A 53 25.96 -26.03 -21.45
CA VAL A 53 27.26 -26.55 -21.90
C VAL A 53 27.12 -26.95 -23.36
N GLU A 54 27.95 -26.36 -24.22
CA GLU A 54 28.12 -26.79 -25.60
C GLU A 54 29.47 -27.48 -25.74
N SER A 55 29.50 -28.62 -26.41
CA SER A 55 30.73 -29.36 -26.66
C SER A 55 31.00 -29.36 -28.16
N ASP A 56 32.17 -28.89 -28.56
CA ASP A 56 32.65 -28.94 -29.95
C ASP A 56 34.05 -29.53 -29.97
N ASN A 57 34.22 -30.64 -30.71
CA ASN A 57 35.49 -31.34 -30.89
C ASN A 57 36.30 -31.59 -29.60
N GLY A 58 35.63 -31.93 -28.50
CA GLY A 58 36.26 -32.22 -27.20
C GLY A 58 36.50 -30.99 -26.31
N ASN A 59 36.30 -29.78 -26.83
CA ASN A 59 36.29 -28.55 -26.04
C ASN A 59 34.89 -28.24 -25.52
N GLN A 60 34.77 -28.05 -24.21
CA GLN A 60 33.51 -27.65 -23.56
C GLN A 60 33.49 -26.14 -23.36
N THR A 61 32.45 -25.49 -23.87
CA THR A 61 32.19 -24.07 -23.63
C THR A 61 30.92 -23.93 -22.79
N ILE A 62 31.02 -23.17 -21.69
CA ILE A 62 29.87 -22.85 -20.85
C ILE A 62 29.31 -21.50 -21.30
N LYS A 63 28.07 -21.48 -21.76
CA LYS A 63 27.33 -20.25 -22.02
C LYS A 63 26.49 -19.89 -20.80
N VAL A 64 26.72 -18.70 -20.26
CA VAL A 64 25.98 -18.16 -19.11
C VAL A 64 24.99 -17.11 -19.62
N TRP A 65 23.77 -17.17 -19.12
CA TRP A 65 22.69 -16.24 -19.45
C TRP A 65 22.39 -15.34 -18.24
N GLY A 66 21.95 -14.10 -18.50
CA GLY A 66 21.47 -13.19 -17.44
C GLY A 66 20.14 -13.61 -16.79
N GLY A 67 19.59 -14.75 -17.20
CA GLY A 67 18.34 -15.32 -16.72
C GLY A 67 18.26 -16.80 -17.09
N LEU A 68 17.06 -17.32 -17.31
CA LEU A 68 16.89 -18.73 -17.69
C LEU A 68 17.49 -19.01 -19.06
N SER A 69 18.34 -20.03 -19.15
CA SER A 69 18.74 -20.60 -20.43
C SER A 69 17.54 -21.29 -21.10
N PRO A 70 17.53 -21.42 -22.45
CA PRO A 70 16.47 -22.16 -23.15
C PRO A 70 16.27 -23.58 -22.64
N ALA A 71 17.37 -24.26 -22.29
CA ALA A 71 17.35 -25.60 -21.69
C ALA A 71 16.86 -25.58 -20.22
N GLY A 72 17.29 -24.58 -19.45
CA GLY A 72 16.96 -24.44 -18.03
C GLY A 72 15.52 -24.01 -17.74
N ALA A 73 14.81 -23.42 -18.71
CA ALA A 73 13.41 -23.01 -18.54
C ALA A 73 12.48 -24.17 -18.15
N LYS A 74 12.65 -25.37 -18.72
CA LYS A 74 11.87 -26.57 -18.36
C LYS A 74 12.17 -27.03 -16.93
N ALA A 75 13.44 -27.03 -16.55
CA ALA A 75 13.85 -27.36 -15.18
C ALA A 75 13.29 -26.36 -14.17
N TYR A 76 13.23 -25.07 -14.53
CA TYR A 76 12.67 -24.02 -13.69
C TYR A 76 11.17 -24.17 -13.44
N ILE A 77 10.38 -24.58 -14.45
CA ILE A 77 8.95 -24.87 -14.26
C ILE A 77 8.76 -25.96 -13.19
N LYS A 78 9.56 -27.03 -13.24
CA LYS A 78 9.53 -28.11 -12.25
C LYS A 78 9.99 -27.62 -10.87
N TYR A 79 11.04 -26.81 -10.81
CA TYR A 79 11.49 -26.18 -9.56
C TYR A 79 10.37 -25.36 -8.92
N LYS A 80 9.73 -24.47 -9.68
CA LYS A 80 8.60 -23.66 -9.22
C LYS A 80 7.41 -24.50 -8.77
N SER A 81 7.10 -25.61 -9.46
CA SER A 81 5.99 -26.48 -9.03
C SER A 81 6.29 -27.21 -7.73
N LEU A 82 7.54 -27.63 -7.52
CA LEU A 82 7.98 -28.39 -6.35
C LEU A 82 8.32 -27.53 -5.13
N ALA A 83 8.59 -26.23 -5.32
CA ALA A 83 8.83 -25.32 -4.22
C ALA A 83 7.67 -25.35 -3.22
N SER A 84 7.96 -25.45 -1.93
CA SER A 84 6.95 -25.42 -0.86
C SER A 84 7.08 -24.11 -0.08
N TRP A 85 5.95 -23.48 0.24
CA TRP A 85 5.91 -22.29 1.07
C TRP A 85 5.30 -22.61 2.42
N PHE A 86 6.10 -22.51 3.50
CA PHE A 86 5.68 -22.89 4.85
C PHE A 86 4.56 -21.98 5.43
N GLY A 87 4.37 -20.75 4.91
CA GLY A 87 3.24 -19.91 5.31
C GLY A 87 3.30 -19.32 6.72
N ALA A 88 4.41 -19.45 7.44
CA ALA A 88 4.54 -18.94 8.81
C ALA A 88 4.23 -17.45 8.97
N THR A 89 4.59 -16.63 7.98
CA THR A 89 4.35 -15.17 7.98
C THR A 89 2.89 -14.81 8.25
N PHE A 90 1.95 -15.50 7.61
CA PHE A 90 0.52 -15.28 7.82
C PHE A 90 0.09 -15.66 9.24
N GLY A 91 0.54 -16.81 9.73
CA GLY A 91 0.28 -17.25 11.10
C GLY A 91 0.85 -16.28 12.14
N THR A 92 2.06 -15.78 11.93
CA THR A 92 2.72 -14.81 12.83
C THR A 92 1.96 -13.50 12.88
N VAL A 93 1.62 -12.91 11.73
CA VAL A 93 0.89 -11.62 11.69
C VAL A 93 -0.47 -11.77 12.35
N ASN A 94 -1.26 -12.78 11.99
CA ASN A 94 -2.58 -12.98 12.60
C ASN A 94 -2.50 -13.31 14.08
N GLY A 95 -1.51 -14.09 14.50
CA GLY A 95 -1.27 -14.41 15.90
C GLY A 95 -0.95 -13.16 16.72
N LEU A 96 -0.03 -12.32 16.24
CA LEU A 96 0.34 -11.07 16.91
C LEU A 96 -0.83 -10.07 16.95
N VAL A 97 -1.56 -9.89 15.85
CA VAL A 97 -2.75 -9.03 15.82
C VAL A 97 -3.83 -9.56 16.77
N GLY A 98 -4.05 -10.88 16.80
CA GLY A 98 -4.97 -11.52 17.74
C GLY A 98 -4.55 -11.34 19.20
N LEU A 99 -3.24 -11.40 19.50
CA LEU A 99 -2.71 -11.12 20.83
C LEU A 99 -2.92 -9.66 21.24
N ILE A 100 -2.67 -8.70 20.33
CA ILE A 100 -2.93 -7.27 20.57
C ILE A 100 -4.42 -7.05 20.86
N LYS A 101 -5.29 -7.69 20.08
CA LYS A 101 -6.75 -7.60 20.20
C LYS A 101 -7.35 -8.55 21.24
N SER A 102 -6.54 -9.26 22.03
CA SER A 102 -7.02 -10.24 23.01
C SER A 102 -7.89 -9.62 24.10
N LYS A 103 -7.69 -8.33 24.37
CA LYS A 103 -8.55 -7.50 25.21
C LYS A 103 -9.21 -6.44 24.35
N GLU A 104 -10.49 -6.22 24.57
CA GLU A 104 -11.20 -5.14 23.90
C GLU A 104 -10.60 -3.79 24.30
N ALA A 105 -10.47 -2.89 23.33
CA ALA A 105 -9.98 -1.55 23.57
C ALA A 105 -11.01 -0.76 24.38
N VAL A 106 -10.55 -0.04 25.40
CA VAL A 106 -11.39 0.89 26.15
C VAL A 106 -11.50 2.19 25.35
N HIS A 107 -12.72 2.55 24.98
CA HIS A 107 -12.98 3.78 24.23
C HIS A 107 -13.28 4.93 25.19
N GLN A 108 -12.45 5.97 25.14
CA GLN A 108 -12.69 7.26 25.79
C GLN A 108 -12.93 8.29 24.69
N ILE A 109 -14.14 8.27 24.13
CA ILE A 109 -14.52 9.06 22.96
C ILE A 109 -15.61 10.04 23.40
N GLU A 110 -15.49 11.29 22.96
CA GLU A 110 -16.51 12.31 23.23
C GLU A 110 -17.85 11.93 22.58
N PRO A 111 -19.00 12.27 23.18
CA PRO A 111 -20.32 11.86 22.68
C PRO A 111 -20.58 12.24 21.21
N ASN A 112 -20.05 13.38 20.75
CA ASN A 112 -20.17 13.83 19.36
C ASN A 112 -19.34 13.01 18.35
N LEU A 113 -18.42 12.17 18.82
CA LEU A 113 -17.53 11.32 18.02
C LEU A 113 -17.87 9.82 18.13
N GLU A 114 -18.85 9.41 18.95
CA GLU A 114 -19.23 8.00 19.13
C GLU A 114 -19.56 7.27 17.83
N TYR A 115 -20.01 8.00 16.80
CA TYR A 115 -20.28 7.41 15.48
C TYR A 115 -19.05 6.75 14.85
N LEU A 116 -17.84 7.18 15.20
CA LEU A 116 -16.59 6.59 14.70
C LEU A 116 -16.42 5.14 15.15
N ILE A 117 -17.05 4.73 16.27
CA ILE A 117 -16.98 3.35 16.76
C ILE A 117 -17.60 2.39 15.73
N GLY A 118 -18.74 2.78 15.14
CA GLY A 118 -19.47 1.95 14.17
C GLY A 118 -19.16 2.27 12.71
N ASN A 119 -18.65 3.45 12.40
CA ASN A 119 -18.38 3.88 11.03
C ASN A 119 -17.27 4.93 10.99
N VAL A 120 -16.02 4.47 10.98
CA VAL A 120 -14.85 5.35 11.09
C VAL A 120 -14.51 6.03 9.75
N ASP A 121 -14.72 5.35 8.63
CA ASP A 121 -14.29 5.77 7.29
C ASP A 121 -15.46 6.22 6.39
N GLY A 122 -16.68 6.19 6.92
CA GLY A 122 -17.91 6.48 6.18
C GLY A 122 -18.41 5.35 5.29
N LYS A 123 -17.80 4.15 5.33
CA LYS A 123 -18.20 2.96 4.55
C LYS A 123 -18.81 1.86 5.43
N GLY A 124 -18.93 2.09 6.74
CA GLY A 124 -19.47 1.13 7.70
C GLY A 124 -18.41 0.29 8.39
N THR A 125 -17.12 0.62 8.23
CA THR A 125 -16.04 -0.06 8.96
C THR A 125 -16.03 0.39 10.41
N SER A 126 -16.08 -0.57 11.34
CA SER A 126 -15.99 -0.29 12.77
C SER A 126 -14.58 0.16 13.15
N LEU A 127 -14.45 0.93 14.23
CA LEU A 127 -13.15 1.36 14.74
C LEU A 127 -12.23 0.17 15.07
N ASN A 128 -12.82 -0.94 15.54
CA ASN A 128 -12.05 -2.15 15.88
C ASN A 128 -11.52 -2.89 14.64
N GLU A 129 -12.26 -2.89 13.53
CA GLU A 129 -11.78 -3.42 12.24
C GLU A 129 -10.66 -2.53 11.70
N PHE A 130 -10.86 -1.22 11.71
CA PHE A 130 -9.87 -0.24 11.28
C PHE A 130 -8.55 -0.34 12.05
N MET A 131 -8.61 -0.47 13.39
CA MET A 131 -7.42 -0.74 14.21
C MET A 131 -6.74 -2.06 13.81
N GLY A 132 -7.52 -3.09 13.46
CA GLY A 132 -6.98 -4.36 12.98
C GLY A 132 -6.17 -4.22 11.69
N ASP A 133 -6.62 -3.37 10.77
CA ASP A 133 -5.86 -3.04 9.57
C ASP A 133 -4.56 -2.31 9.90
N ILE A 134 -4.59 -1.33 10.81
CA ILE A 134 -3.38 -0.62 11.26
C ILE A 134 -2.38 -1.58 11.90
N TYR A 135 -2.81 -2.44 12.83
CA TYR A 135 -1.93 -3.40 13.50
C TYR A 135 -1.30 -4.37 12.51
N SER A 136 -2.09 -4.88 11.57
CA SER A 136 -1.60 -5.78 10.53
C SER A 136 -0.54 -5.09 9.67
N ASN A 137 -0.81 -3.86 9.20
CA ASN A 137 0.13 -3.12 8.36
C ASN A 137 1.39 -2.71 9.11
N SER A 138 1.30 -2.38 10.40
CA SER A 138 2.46 -2.09 11.25
C SER A 138 3.45 -3.26 11.35
N LEU A 139 3.00 -4.50 11.10
CA LEU A 139 3.85 -5.70 11.07
C LEU A 139 4.39 -6.02 9.66
N ILE A 140 3.82 -5.44 8.61
CA ILE A 140 4.09 -5.81 7.21
C ILE A 140 4.89 -4.73 6.48
N THR A 141 4.59 -3.46 6.76
CA THR A 141 5.13 -2.29 6.08
C THR A 141 5.88 -1.41 7.08
N PRO A 142 6.87 -0.62 6.62
CA PRO A 142 7.65 0.25 7.52
C PRO A 142 6.78 1.32 8.19
N TRP A 143 5.72 1.77 7.51
CA TRP A 143 4.75 2.73 8.01
C TRP A 143 3.43 2.62 7.22
N SER A 144 2.41 3.32 7.70
CA SER A 144 1.11 3.50 7.05
C SER A 144 0.55 4.85 7.49
N GLY A 145 -0.37 5.41 6.70
CA GLY A 145 -0.96 6.72 6.94
C GLY A 145 -2.38 6.63 7.48
N VAL A 146 -2.73 7.59 8.33
CA VAL A 146 -4.09 7.82 8.79
C VAL A 146 -4.42 9.28 8.51
N LEU A 147 -5.41 9.52 7.65
CA LEU A 147 -5.87 10.86 7.30
C LEU A 147 -7.21 11.12 7.99
N VAL A 148 -7.27 12.18 8.78
CA VAL A 148 -8.54 12.70 9.28
C VAL A 148 -9.00 13.76 8.28
N ASP A 149 -10.11 13.49 7.59
CA ASP A 149 -10.65 14.38 6.57
C ASP A 149 -12.12 14.70 6.86
N HIS A 150 -12.54 15.90 6.49
CA HIS A 150 -13.94 16.29 6.51
C HIS A 150 -14.41 16.49 5.07
N PRO A 151 -15.64 16.08 4.72
CA PRO A 151 -16.17 16.39 3.39
C PRO A 151 -16.14 17.91 3.16
N SER A 152 -15.60 18.35 2.03
CA SER A 152 -15.60 19.76 1.67
C SER A 152 -17.03 20.21 1.35
N SER A 153 -17.47 21.30 1.97
CA SER A 153 -18.71 21.99 1.61
C SER A 153 -18.38 23.40 1.11
N GLU A 154 -19.07 23.85 0.06
CA GLU A 154 -18.85 25.18 -0.54
C GLU A 154 -19.05 26.33 0.45
N LYS A 155 -19.86 26.10 1.50
CA LYS A 155 -20.01 26.98 2.65
C LYS A 155 -19.62 26.20 3.90
N ARG A 156 -18.94 26.84 4.86
CA ARG A 156 -18.80 26.28 6.22
C ARG A 156 -20.21 26.12 6.79
N PRO A 157 -20.73 24.88 6.94
CA PRO A 157 -22.07 24.68 7.45
C PRO A 157 -22.07 25.01 8.93
N THR A 158 -23.19 25.50 9.42
CA THR A 158 -23.43 25.51 10.86
C THR A 158 -23.43 24.07 11.39
N ILE A 159 -23.20 23.88 12.69
CA ILE A 159 -23.18 22.54 13.32
C ILE A 159 -24.46 21.76 12.97
N LYS A 160 -25.61 22.44 13.00
CA LYS A 160 -26.91 21.84 12.67
C LYS A 160 -27.01 21.42 11.20
N GLU A 161 -26.55 22.25 10.26
CA GLU A 161 -26.55 21.91 8.84
C GLU A 161 -25.61 20.75 8.53
N ALA A 162 -24.47 20.67 9.22
CA ALA A 162 -23.53 19.56 9.09
C ALA A 162 -24.13 18.26 9.63
N GLU A 163 -24.83 18.32 10.76
CA GLU A 163 -25.55 17.18 11.34
C GLU A 163 -26.69 16.70 10.42
N ASP A 164 -27.53 17.62 9.93
CA ASP A 164 -28.66 17.32 9.04
C ASP A 164 -28.19 16.73 7.70
N ALA A 165 -27.05 17.21 7.18
CA ALA A 165 -26.43 16.68 5.96
C ALA A 165 -25.51 15.47 6.20
N ASN A 166 -25.39 15.02 7.46
CA ASN A 166 -24.49 13.95 7.89
C ASN A 166 -23.03 14.14 7.43
N ILE A 167 -22.58 15.40 7.38
CA ILE A 167 -21.20 15.80 7.10
C ILE A 167 -20.42 15.63 8.39
N ARG A 168 -19.78 14.46 8.53
CA ARG A 168 -18.97 14.13 9.70
C ARG A 168 -17.51 13.91 9.29
N PRO A 169 -16.54 14.28 10.14
CA PRO A 169 -15.15 13.87 9.96
C PRO A 169 -15.03 12.35 9.83
N LYS A 170 -14.11 11.91 8.99
CA LYS A 170 -13.82 10.50 8.73
C LYS A 170 -12.33 10.27 8.93
N ILE A 171 -11.99 9.03 9.28
CA ILE A 171 -10.61 8.59 9.38
C ILE A 171 -10.36 7.58 8.26
N LEU A 172 -9.45 7.92 7.37
CA LEU A 172 -9.10 7.14 6.19
C LEU A 172 -7.73 6.49 6.39
N PHE A 173 -7.64 5.20 6.08
CA PHE A 173 -6.39 4.45 6.15
C PHE A 173 -5.70 4.41 4.79
N TYR A 174 -4.40 4.74 4.78
CA TYR A 174 -3.54 4.66 3.61
C TYR A 174 -2.43 3.64 3.86
N LYS A 175 -2.35 2.63 2.99
CA LYS A 175 -1.23 1.70 2.97
C LYS A 175 0.04 2.42 2.52
N PHE A 176 1.20 1.92 2.91
CA PHE A 176 2.51 2.42 2.43
C PHE A 176 2.51 2.62 0.90
N GLU A 177 1.99 1.65 0.15
CA GLU A 177 1.99 1.66 -1.30
C GLU A 177 1.19 2.84 -1.92
N SER A 178 0.29 3.44 -1.14
CA SER A 178 -0.52 4.60 -1.53
C SER A 178 0.11 5.94 -1.12
N ILE A 179 1.18 5.96 -0.34
CA ILE A 179 1.84 7.21 0.09
C ILE A 179 3.12 7.36 -0.72
N ILE A 180 3.01 8.04 -1.86
CA ILE A 180 4.02 7.94 -2.93
C ILE A 180 5.08 9.03 -2.86
N ASN A 181 4.75 10.17 -2.25
CA ASN A 181 5.66 11.31 -2.15
C ASN A 181 5.38 12.11 -0.88
N TRP A 182 6.41 12.75 -0.35
CA TRP A 182 6.31 13.63 0.80
C TRP A 182 7.50 14.59 0.84
N ASN A 183 7.34 15.75 1.47
CA ASN A 183 8.42 16.72 1.67
C ASN A 183 8.42 17.26 3.11
N TYR A 184 9.60 17.66 3.57
CA TYR A 184 9.76 18.38 4.82
C TYR A 184 10.31 19.78 4.57
N GLU A 185 9.85 20.75 5.36
CA GLU A 185 10.35 22.12 5.37
C GLU A 185 10.75 22.54 6.77
N VAL A 186 11.70 23.47 6.86
CA VAL A 186 12.11 24.06 8.12
C VAL A 186 11.24 25.29 8.40
N ILE A 187 10.28 25.14 9.31
CA ILE A 187 9.41 26.23 9.78
C ILE A 187 9.72 26.44 11.27
N ASN A 188 10.04 27.69 11.66
CA ASN A 188 10.42 28.03 13.04
C ASN A 188 11.55 27.14 13.61
N ASN A 189 12.56 26.85 12.79
CA ASN A 189 13.71 25.99 13.13
C ASN A 189 13.32 24.54 13.51
N GLN A 190 12.18 24.07 13.03
CA GLN A 190 11.73 22.68 13.17
C GLN A 190 11.49 22.08 11.80
N ASN A 191 11.90 20.83 11.62
CA ASN A 191 11.64 20.08 10.39
C ASN A 191 10.21 19.54 10.42
N ILE A 192 9.32 20.13 9.63
CA ILE A 192 7.88 19.84 9.60
C ILE A 192 7.53 19.16 8.28
N LEU A 193 6.68 18.14 8.33
CA LEU A 193 6.11 17.50 7.14
C LEU A 193 5.22 18.53 6.42
N SER A 194 5.70 19.07 5.29
CA SER A 194 5.02 20.15 4.57
C SER A 194 4.21 19.66 3.38
N MET A 195 4.47 18.45 2.88
CA MET A 195 3.75 17.88 1.76
C MET A 195 3.64 16.36 1.86
N VAL A 196 2.50 15.82 1.42
CA VAL A 196 2.25 14.38 1.21
C VAL A 196 1.39 14.21 -0.04
N VAL A 197 1.75 13.25 -0.91
CA VAL A 197 0.91 12.82 -2.03
C VAL A 197 0.38 11.41 -1.77
N LEU A 198 -0.94 11.29 -1.79
CA LEU A 198 -1.67 10.06 -1.59
C LEU A 198 -2.28 9.60 -2.92
N MET A 199 -2.01 8.36 -3.31
CA MET A 199 -2.55 7.71 -4.51
C MET A 199 -3.77 6.85 -4.14
N GLU A 200 -4.90 7.17 -4.75
CA GLU A 200 -6.20 6.56 -4.54
C GLU A 200 -6.70 5.88 -5.83
N ASP A 201 -7.47 4.81 -5.66
CA ASP A 201 -8.18 4.14 -6.75
C ASP A 201 -9.64 4.62 -6.76
N VAL A 202 -10.06 5.18 -7.90
CA VAL A 202 -11.44 5.66 -8.10
C VAL A 202 -12.12 4.79 -9.15
N THR A 203 -13.26 4.22 -8.78
CA THR A 203 -14.08 3.42 -9.69
C THR A 203 -14.93 4.34 -10.56
N LYS A 204 -14.81 4.20 -11.88
CA LYS A 204 -15.70 4.83 -12.85
C LYS A 204 -16.59 3.79 -13.51
N ILE A 205 -17.89 4.11 -13.58
CA ILE A 205 -18.91 3.25 -14.18
C ILE A 205 -19.43 3.95 -15.43
N LYS A 206 -19.35 3.27 -16.57
CA LYS A 206 -19.92 3.72 -17.85
C LYS A 206 -20.80 2.61 -18.41
N GLY A 207 -22.11 2.71 -18.16
CA GLY A 207 -23.03 1.61 -18.44
C GLY A 207 -22.73 0.40 -17.54
N PHE A 208 -22.35 -0.73 -18.14
CA PHE A 208 -21.91 -1.93 -17.42
C PHE A 208 -20.38 -2.06 -17.32
N GLU A 209 -19.64 -1.12 -17.91
CA GLU A 209 -18.17 -1.12 -17.84
C GLU A 209 -17.73 -0.47 -16.53
N VAL A 210 -16.95 -1.21 -15.74
CA VAL A 210 -16.35 -0.75 -14.48
C VAL A 210 -14.85 -0.64 -14.71
N THR A 211 -14.34 0.60 -14.62
CA THR A 211 -12.90 0.90 -14.74
C THR A 211 -12.39 1.49 -13.43
N THR A 212 -11.11 1.28 -13.16
CA THR A 212 -10.43 1.90 -12.02
C THR A 212 -9.40 2.88 -12.56
N GLU A 213 -9.51 4.13 -12.14
CA GLU A 213 -8.54 5.18 -12.47
C GLU A 213 -7.79 5.60 -11.21
N LYS A 214 -6.56 6.11 -11.40
CA LYS A 214 -5.78 6.69 -10.31
C LYS A 214 -6.22 8.12 -10.07
N GLN A 215 -6.35 8.48 -8.80
CA GLN A 215 -6.55 9.84 -8.33
C GLN A 215 -5.43 10.14 -7.34
N TYR A 216 -4.93 11.37 -7.34
CA TYR A 216 -3.87 11.81 -6.44
C TYR A 216 -4.37 12.94 -5.56
N ARG A 217 -4.33 12.72 -4.26
CA ARG A 217 -4.61 13.72 -3.25
C ARG A 217 -3.30 14.32 -2.77
N HIS A 218 -3.11 15.59 -3.07
CA HIS A 218 -1.96 16.38 -2.67
C HIS A 218 -2.30 17.19 -1.41
N LEU A 219 -1.64 16.86 -0.32
CA LEU A 219 -1.72 17.54 0.97
C LEU A 219 -0.47 18.41 1.09
N HIS A 220 -0.61 19.71 1.29
CA HIS A 220 0.54 20.60 1.41
C HIS A 220 0.27 21.80 2.31
N LEU A 221 1.34 22.37 2.86
CA LEU A 221 1.31 23.62 3.61
C LEU A 221 1.72 24.77 2.68
N VAL A 222 0.93 25.85 2.67
CA VAL A 222 1.28 27.12 2.02
C VAL A 222 1.23 28.20 3.10
N ASP A 223 2.35 28.86 3.36
CA ASP A 223 2.47 29.88 4.42
C ASP A 223 1.98 29.41 5.81
N GLY A 224 2.12 28.10 6.09
CA GLY A 224 1.67 27.46 7.34
C GLY A 224 0.19 27.08 7.36
N GLU A 225 -0.57 27.37 6.31
CA GLU A 225 -1.96 26.93 6.14
C GLU A 225 -2.04 25.60 5.39
N TYR A 226 -2.93 24.72 5.84
CA TYR A 226 -3.15 23.42 5.20
C TYR A 226 -4.03 23.55 3.95
N HIS A 227 -3.52 23.05 2.84
CA HIS A 227 -4.22 22.97 1.56
C HIS A 227 -4.30 21.52 1.08
N GLN A 228 -5.46 21.18 0.51
CA GLN A 228 -5.71 19.90 -0.13
C GLN A 228 -6.14 20.13 -1.58
N THR A 229 -5.58 19.36 -2.51
CA THR A 229 -5.97 19.39 -3.92
C THR A 229 -6.04 17.97 -4.47
N ILE A 230 -7.02 17.72 -5.33
CA ILE A 230 -7.25 16.41 -5.95
C ILE A 230 -6.97 16.50 -7.44
N TYR A 231 -6.18 15.56 -7.95
CA TYR A 231 -5.77 15.44 -9.34
C TYR A 231 -6.16 14.08 -9.93
N ASN A 232 -6.46 14.02 -11.23
CA ASN A 232 -6.77 12.79 -11.98
C ASN A 232 -5.76 12.54 -13.11
#